data_AF-A0A7S4NRG0-F1
#
_entry.id   AF-A0A7S4NRG0-F1
#
_cell.length_a   1.000
_cell.length_b   1.000
_cell.length_c   1.000
_cell.angle_alpha   90.00
_cell.angle_beta   90.00
_cell.angle_gamma   90.00
#
_symmetry.space_group_name_H-M   'P 1'
#
loop_
_entity.id
_entity.type
_entity.pdbx_description
1 polymer ?
#
loop_
_entity_poly.entity_id
_entity_poly.type
_entity_poly.pdbx_seq_one_letter_code
_entity_poly.pdbx_strand_id
1 'polypeptide(L)'
;MALCFLVALCLLGPVAALSSEECANLGFSDSLVCSSCTHLSRFVDEEDLVNECKLCCTPDADDEKTFTMAELVHSKYLSESLNTFLDKNPFPDTALKVRQLERFIHPLIKFLEIVDEKLVVVEVHEIVGWSYDDIVAFLNKKLIYN
;
A
#
# COMPACT_ATOMS: atom_id res chain seq x y z
N MET A 1 -48.10 -7.29 11.57
CA MET A 1 -46.72 -7.55 12.03
C MET A 1 -45.75 -7.56 10.85
N ALA A 2 -45.76 -6.51 10.00
CA ALA A 2 -44.91 -6.44 8.81
C ALA A 2 -44.50 -4.99 8.47
N LEU A 3 -44.53 -4.08 9.44
CA LEU A 3 -44.13 -2.67 9.26
C LEU A 3 -42.89 -2.27 10.05
N CYS A 4 -42.36 -3.13 10.94
CA CYS A 4 -41.18 -2.78 11.76
C CYS A 4 -39.84 -3.16 11.12
N PHE A 5 -39.82 -3.99 10.07
CA PHE A 5 -38.56 -4.46 9.47
C PHE A 5 -37.99 -3.55 8.38
N LEU A 6 -38.77 -2.59 7.87
CA LEU A 6 -38.35 -1.72 6.75
C LEU A 6 -37.63 -0.44 7.18
N VAL A 7 -37.57 -0.12 8.48
CA VAL A 7 -36.90 1.10 8.98
C VAL A 7 -35.42 0.85 9.33
N ALA A 8 -35.03 -0.41 9.53
CA ALA A 8 -33.65 -0.75 9.93
C ALA A 8 -32.62 -0.70 8.78
N LEU A 9 -33.06 -0.65 7.52
CA LEU A 9 -32.16 -0.76 6.35
C LEU A 9 -31.66 0.60 5.79
N CYS A 10 -31.98 1.73 6.44
CA CYS A 10 -31.63 3.07 5.93
C CYS A 10 -30.52 3.81 6.71
N LEU A 11 -29.85 3.18 7.69
CA LEU A 11 -28.80 3.85 8.50
C LEU A 11 -27.35 3.57 8.08
N LEU A 12 -27.12 2.84 6.98
CA LEU A 12 -25.79 2.77 6.35
C LEU A 12 -25.57 3.98 5.43
N GLY A 13 -25.75 5.18 5.97
CA GLY A 13 -25.20 6.40 5.37
C GLY A 13 -23.70 6.52 5.70
N PRO A 14 -22.92 7.28 4.92
CA PRO A 14 -21.56 7.61 5.33
C PRO A 14 -21.63 8.24 6.73
N VAL A 15 -20.93 7.64 7.69
CA VAL A 15 -20.87 8.16 9.06
C VAL A 15 -20.30 9.56 8.95
N ALA A 16 -21.09 10.57 9.33
CA ALA A 16 -20.71 11.97 9.14
C ALA A 16 -19.45 12.27 9.97
N ALA A 17 -18.38 12.72 9.30
CA ALA A 17 -17.15 13.11 9.98
C ALA A 17 -17.42 14.27 10.94
N LEU A 18 -16.84 14.21 12.14
CA LEU A 18 -16.93 15.28 13.13
C LEU A 18 -16.02 16.45 12.74
N SER A 19 -16.35 17.64 13.21
CA SER A 19 -15.47 18.81 13.07
C SER A 19 -14.22 18.68 13.95
N SER A 20 -13.17 19.44 13.61
CA SER A 20 -11.93 19.45 14.39
C SER A 20 -12.16 19.87 15.86
N GLU A 21 -13.11 20.77 16.11
CA GLU A 21 -13.47 21.20 17.48
C GLU A 21 -14.16 20.08 18.27
N GLU A 22 -15.08 19.35 17.65
CA GLU A 22 -15.75 18.19 18.28
C GLU A 22 -14.75 17.08 18.59
N CYS A 23 -13.81 16.81 17.68
CA CYS A 23 -12.75 15.84 17.89
C CYS A 23 -11.79 16.23 19.02
N ALA A 24 -11.41 17.50 19.10
CA ALA A 24 -10.58 18.01 20.20
C ALA A 24 -11.29 17.88 21.55
N ASN A 25 -12.62 18.10 21.59
CA ASN A 25 -13.42 17.93 22.81
C ASN A 25 -13.51 16.47 23.27
N LEU A 26 -13.43 15.50 22.34
CA LEU A 26 -13.30 14.07 22.63
C LEU A 26 -11.85 13.65 22.97
N GLY A 27 -10.88 14.56 22.85
CA GLY A 27 -9.47 14.31 23.14
C GLY A 27 -8.66 13.76 21.96
N PHE A 28 -9.21 13.76 20.74
CA PHE A 28 -8.50 13.36 19.53
C PHE A 28 -7.74 14.53 18.90
N SER A 29 -6.56 14.26 18.32
CA SER A 29 -5.79 15.24 17.55
C SER A 29 -6.33 15.35 16.12
N ASP A 30 -6.22 16.55 15.56
CA ASP A 30 -6.41 16.88 14.14
C ASP A 30 -5.51 16.11 13.15
N SER A 31 -4.41 15.51 13.64
CA SER A 31 -3.47 14.71 12.84
C SER A 31 -3.74 13.20 12.88
N LEU A 32 -4.86 12.78 13.47
CA LEU A 32 -5.21 11.37 13.63
C LEU A 32 -5.49 10.70 12.27
N VAL A 33 -4.87 9.54 12.03
CA VAL A 33 -5.08 8.71 10.82
C VAL A 33 -5.87 7.44 11.13
N CYS A 34 -6.70 6.98 10.20
CA CYS A 34 -7.68 5.93 10.47
C CYS A 34 -7.09 4.54 10.79
N SER A 35 -5.86 4.24 10.35
CA SER A 35 -5.13 3.04 10.77
C SER A 35 -4.88 3.02 12.29
N SER A 36 -4.64 4.18 12.90
CA SER A 36 -4.47 4.30 14.36
C SER A 36 -5.73 3.87 15.10
N CYS A 37 -6.91 4.24 14.61
CA CYS A 37 -8.18 3.82 15.19
C CYS A 37 -8.44 2.32 15.04
N THR A 38 -7.99 1.73 13.94
CA THR A 38 -8.07 0.28 13.73
C THR A 38 -7.12 -0.47 14.67
N HIS A 39 -5.96 0.10 14.99
CA HIS A 39 -5.06 -0.47 15.99
C HIS A 39 -5.56 -0.29 17.42
N LEU A 40 -6.26 0.81 17.71
CA LEU A 40 -6.83 1.10 19.03
C LEU A 40 -7.76 -0.02 19.51
N SER A 41 -8.53 -0.63 18.60
CA SER A 41 -9.45 -1.73 18.92
C SER A 41 -8.78 -3.01 19.44
N ARG A 42 -7.44 -3.09 19.40
CA ARG A 42 -6.67 -4.20 19.98
C ARG A 42 -6.35 -3.98 21.47
N PHE A 43 -6.45 -2.75 21.94
CA PHE A 43 -6.04 -2.33 23.29
C PHE A 43 -7.18 -1.85 24.15
N VAL A 44 -8.31 -1.49 23.53
CA VAL A 44 -9.49 -0.95 24.21
C VAL A 44 -10.71 -1.77 23.80
N ASP A 45 -11.44 -2.27 24.80
CA ASP A 45 -12.66 -3.07 24.64
C ASP A 45 -13.91 -2.20 24.39
N GLU A 46 -13.78 -0.88 24.57
CA GLU A 46 -14.87 0.10 24.41
C GLU A 46 -15.04 0.46 22.93
N GLU A 47 -16.01 -0.19 22.28
CA GLU A 47 -16.30 0.01 20.85
C GLU A 47 -16.69 1.45 20.52
N ASP A 48 -17.32 2.15 21.46
CA ASP A 48 -17.72 3.55 21.31
C ASP A 48 -16.49 4.45 21.10
N LEU A 49 -15.41 4.24 21.86
CA LEU A 49 -14.16 5.00 21.69
C LEU A 49 -13.51 4.76 20.32
N VAL A 50 -13.57 3.52 19.83
CA VAL A 50 -13.04 3.17 18.50
C VAL A 50 -13.89 3.82 17.40
N ASN A 51 -15.21 3.89 17.59
CA ASN A 51 -16.12 4.54 16.65
C ASN A 51 -15.93 6.06 16.65
N GLU A 52 -15.80 6.69 17.82
CA GLU A 52 -15.47 8.12 17.94
C GLU A 52 -14.12 8.45 17.31
N CYS A 53 -13.11 7.59 17.50
CA CYS A 53 -11.81 7.73 16.83
C CYS A 53 -11.97 7.75 15.30
N LYS A 54 -12.79 6.84 14.75
CA LYS A 54 -13.05 6.74 13.30
C LYS A 54 -13.80 7.95 12.74
N LEU A 55 -14.57 8.65 13.57
CA LEU A 55 -15.24 9.90 13.19
C LEU A 55 -14.29 11.09 13.11
N CYS A 56 -13.13 10.97 13.75
CA CYS A 56 -12.14 12.03 13.91
C CYS A 56 -10.85 11.83 13.11
N CYS A 57 -10.72 10.70 12.44
CA CYS A 57 -9.52 10.38 11.66
C CYS A 57 -9.64 10.89 10.22
N THR A 58 -8.48 11.25 9.67
CA THR A 58 -8.31 11.36 8.24
C THR A 58 -7.98 9.98 7.66
N PRO A 59 -8.48 9.63 6.46
CA PRO A 59 -8.01 8.44 5.76
C PRO A 59 -6.49 8.48 5.72
N ASP A 60 -5.85 7.34 6.00
CA ASP A 60 -4.41 7.24 5.82
C ASP A 60 -4.08 7.75 4.42
N ALA A 61 -3.26 8.80 4.35
CA ALA A 61 -2.71 9.21 3.07
C ALA A 61 -1.90 8.00 2.60
N ASP A 62 -2.33 7.37 1.50
CA ASP A 62 -1.53 6.36 0.81
C ASP A 62 -0.39 7.08 0.08
N ASP A 63 0.40 7.85 0.82
CA ASP A 63 1.58 8.58 0.37
C ASP A 63 2.75 7.60 0.19
N GLU A 64 2.48 6.34 -0.14
CA GLU A 64 3.52 5.52 -0.71
C GLU A 64 3.82 6.02 -2.10
N LYS A 65 5.00 6.64 -2.22
CA LYS A 65 5.55 7.07 -3.49
C LYS A 65 5.43 5.95 -4.53
N THR A 66 4.73 6.27 -5.62
CA THR A 66 4.52 5.38 -6.77
C THR A 66 5.42 5.78 -7.94
N PHE A 67 5.66 4.82 -8.83
CA PHE A 67 6.60 4.95 -9.93
C PHE A 67 5.99 4.42 -11.21
N THR A 68 6.39 5.02 -12.34
CA THR A 68 6.00 4.52 -13.66
C THR A 68 6.98 3.51 -14.22
N MET A 69 8.17 3.38 -13.62
CA MET A 69 9.24 2.50 -14.11
C MET A 69 10.04 1.88 -12.98
N ALA A 70 10.29 0.58 -13.10
CA ALA A 70 11.23 -0.18 -12.31
C ALA A 70 12.16 -1.02 -13.19
N GLU A 71 13.34 -1.36 -12.65
CA GLU A 71 14.29 -2.31 -13.21
C GLU A 71 14.56 -3.42 -12.18
N LEU A 72 14.19 -4.66 -12.51
CA LEU A 72 14.59 -5.86 -11.78
C LEU A 72 15.97 -6.30 -12.28
N VAL A 73 16.99 -6.17 -11.43
CA VAL A 73 18.36 -6.54 -11.73
C VAL A 73 18.71 -7.83 -10.99
N HIS A 74 19.26 -8.81 -11.70
CA HIS A 74 19.59 -10.10 -11.10
C HIS A 74 20.86 -10.70 -11.70
N SER A 75 21.41 -11.73 -11.06
CA SER A 75 22.51 -12.53 -11.61
C SER A 75 21.99 -13.82 -12.27
N LYS A 76 22.88 -14.62 -12.84
CA LYS A 76 22.52 -15.91 -13.43
C LYS A 76 21.90 -16.91 -12.44
N TYR A 77 22.22 -16.81 -11.14
CA TYR A 77 21.79 -17.78 -10.13
C TYR A 77 20.64 -17.19 -9.31
N LEU A 78 19.45 -17.79 -9.43
CA LEU A 78 18.21 -17.33 -8.83
C LEU A 78 17.52 -18.42 -8.04
N SER A 79 16.70 -18.01 -7.07
CA SER A 79 15.76 -18.91 -6.42
C SER A 79 14.68 -19.39 -7.40
N GLU A 80 14.06 -20.53 -7.09
CA GLU A 80 12.94 -21.06 -7.88
C GLU A 80 11.78 -20.07 -7.98
N SER A 81 11.45 -19.38 -6.87
CA SER A 81 10.42 -18.35 -6.82
C SER A 81 10.69 -17.20 -7.80
N LEU A 82 11.94 -16.71 -7.84
CA LEU A 82 12.31 -15.62 -8.73
C LEU A 82 12.36 -16.06 -10.19
N ASN A 83 12.83 -17.28 -10.48
CA ASN A 83 12.71 -17.85 -11.84
C ASN A 83 11.24 -17.91 -12.28
N THR A 84 10.35 -18.40 -11.40
CA THR A 84 8.91 -18.46 -11.67
C THR A 84 8.31 -17.09 -11.95
N PHE A 85 8.75 -16.07 -11.21
CA PHE A 85 8.35 -14.68 -11.45
C PHE A 85 8.82 -14.19 -12.82
N LEU A 86 10.08 -14.40 -13.17
CA LEU A 86 10.63 -13.98 -14.47
C LEU A 86 9.88 -14.64 -15.64
N ASP A 87 9.54 -15.92 -15.52
CA ASP A 87 8.80 -16.66 -16.57
C ASP A 87 7.36 -16.17 -16.75
N LYS A 88 6.70 -15.75 -15.66
CA LYS A 88 5.29 -15.37 -15.64
C LYS A 88 5.04 -13.87 -15.57
N ASN A 89 6.09 -13.06 -15.58
CA ASN A 89 6.07 -11.63 -15.25
C ASN A 89 4.78 -10.94 -15.73
N PRO A 90 3.87 -10.54 -14.83
CA PRO A 90 2.58 -9.96 -15.21
C PRO A 90 2.68 -8.48 -15.59
N PHE A 91 3.86 -7.87 -15.41
CA PHE A 91 4.09 -6.45 -15.66
C PHE A 91 4.58 -6.21 -17.09
N PRO A 92 4.11 -5.17 -17.78
CA PRO A 92 4.59 -4.84 -19.11
C PRO A 92 6.04 -4.33 -19.08
N ASP A 93 6.78 -4.55 -20.16
CA ASP A 93 8.18 -4.10 -20.32
C ASP A 93 8.35 -2.57 -20.22
N THR A 94 7.26 -1.82 -20.41
CA THR A 94 7.23 -0.36 -20.22
C THR A 94 7.30 0.03 -18.74
N ALA A 95 6.78 -0.82 -17.85
CA ALA A 95 6.72 -0.59 -16.41
C ALA A 95 7.84 -1.31 -15.66
N LEU A 96 8.16 -2.56 -16.03
CA LEU A 96 9.19 -3.36 -15.37
C LEU A 96 10.19 -3.90 -16.41
N LYS A 97 11.42 -3.38 -16.36
CA LYS A 97 12.53 -3.91 -17.16
C LYS A 97 13.28 -4.98 -16.37
N VAL A 98 13.64 -6.07 -17.04
CA VAL A 98 14.48 -7.11 -16.43
C VAL A 98 15.89 -7.02 -17.01
N ARG A 99 16.89 -7.01 -16.13
CA ARG A 99 18.31 -6.99 -16.52
C ARG A 99 19.11 -8.05 -15.77
N GLN A 100 19.60 -9.02 -16.52
CA GLN A 100 20.59 -9.97 -16.03
C GLN A 100 22.01 -9.40 -16.10
N LEU A 101 22.79 -9.61 -15.04
CA LEU A 101 24.22 -9.32 -14.99
C LEU A 101 25.03 -10.62 -14.92
N GLU A 102 26.21 -10.62 -15.55
CA GLU A 102 27.16 -11.74 -15.51
C GLU A 102 27.87 -11.88 -14.16
N ARG A 103 27.98 -10.77 -13.41
CA ARG A 103 28.56 -10.80 -12.07
C ARG A 103 27.52 -11.23 -11.04
N PHE A 104 27.98 -11.86 -9.97
CA PHE A 104 27.12 -12.16 -8.83
C PHE A 104 26.60 -10.87 -8.21
N ILE A 105 25.28 -10.79 -8.08
CA ILE A 105 24.56 -9.75 -7.37
C ILE A 105 23.32 -10.39 -6.77
N HIS A 106 22.94 -9.96 -5.57
CA HIS A 106 21.62 -10.25 -5.04
C HIS A 106 20.57 -9.60 -5.95
N PRO A 107 19.40 -10.23 -6.16
CA PRO A 107 18.35 -9.65 -6.96
C PRO A 107 17.83 -8.37 -6.32
N LEU A 108 17.70 -7.31 -7.13
CA LEU A 108 17.29 -5.98 -6.70
C LEU A 108 16.14 -5.47 -7.57
N ILE A 109 15.17 -4.79 -6.97
CA ILE A 109 14.22 -3.92 -7.69
C ILE A 109 14.69 -2.49 -7.52
N LYS A 110 14.88 -1.78 -8.64
CA LYS A 110 15.22 -0.35 -8.66
C LYS A 110 14.05 0.42 -9.22
N PHE A 111 13.56 1.42 -8.52
CA PHE A 111 12.58 2.36 -9.06
C PHE A 111 13.28 3.57 -9.66
N LEU A 112 12.77 4.04 -10.80
CA LEU A 112 13.39 5.10 -11.58
C LEU A 112 12.42 6.26 -11.80
N GLU A 113 12.97 7.46 -11.82
CA GLU A 113 12.27 8.70 -12.16
C GLU A 113 13.00 9.45 -13.25
N ILE A 114 12.26 10.23 -14.03
CA ILE A 114 12.85 11.16 -15.01
C ILE A 114 13.14 12.46 -14.27
N VAL A 115 14.42 12.75 -14.08
CA VAL A 115 14.92 14.01 -13.52
C VAL A 115 15.81 14.64 -14.58
N ASP A 116 15.50 15.86 -15.00
CA ASP A 116 16.24 16.58 -16.05
C ASP A 116 16.47 15.72 -17.32
N GLU A 117 15.39 15.11 -17.82
CA GLU A 117 15.38 14.23 -19.00
C GLU A 117 16.24 12.96 -18.87
N LYS A 118 16.71 12.63 -17.66
CA LYS A 118 17.50 11.43 -17.38
C LYS A 118 16.76 10.49 -16.45
N LEU A 119 16.87 9.19 -16.72
CA LEU A 119 16.41 8.17 -15.77
C LEU A 119 17.39 8.10 -14.60
N VAL A 120 16.90 8.42 -13.42
CA VAL A 120 17.63 8.37 -12.15
C VAL A 120 17.02 7.30 -11.28
N VAL A 121 17.87 6.46 -10.68
CA VAL A 121 17.44 5.48 -9.68
C VAL A 121 17.18 6.23 -8.38
N VAL A 122 15.97 6.12 -7.87
CA VAL A 122 15.52 6.85 -6.67
C VAL A 122 15.30 5.95 -5.46
N GLU A 123 14.98 4.68 -5.69
CA GLU A 123 14.72 3.71 -4.63
C GLU A 123 15.21 2.32 -5.05
N VAL A 124 15.79 1.56 -4.13
CA VAL A 124 16.35 0.23 -4.39
C VAL A 124 15.99 -0.72 -3.26
N HIS A 125 15.51 -1.91 -3.62
CA HIS A 125 15.15 -2.99 -2.68
C HIS A 125 15.84 -4.28 -3.05
N GLU A 126 16.44 -4.94 -2.08
CA GLU A 126 16.93 -6.31 -2.24
C GLU A 126 15.80 -7.30 -1.96
N ILE A 127 15.62 -8.27 -2.87
CA ILE A 127 14.49 -9.20 -2.84
C ILE A 127 14.94 -10.66 -2.63
N VAL A 128 16.04 -10.86 -1.90
CA VAL A 128 16.53 -12.20 -1.57
C VAL A 128 15.49 -12.93 -0.71
N GLY A 129 15.11 -14.13 -1.15
CA GLY A 129 14.17 -14.98 -0.42
C GLY A 129 12.69 -14.61 -0.61
N TRP A 130 12.38 -13.59 -1.42
CA TRP A 130 11.00 -13.22 -1.69
C TRP A 130 10.28 -14.30 -2.52
N SER A 131 8.99 -14.49 -2.24
CA SER A 131 8.12 -15.34 -3.04
C SER A 131 7.62 -14.62 -4.29
N TYR A 132 7.01 -15.38 -5.21
CA TYR A 132 6.32 -14.81 -6.37
C TYR A 132 5.27 -13.78 -5.94
N ASP A 133 4.45 -14.13 -4.94
CA ASP A 133 3.34 -13.30 -4.48
C ASP A 133 3.85 -12.02 -3.79
N ASP A 134 4.95 -12.09 -3.02
CA ASP A 134 5.57 -10.92 -2.39
C ASP A 134 6.05 -9.91 -3.44
N ILE A 135 6.72 -10.40 -4.49
CA ILE A 135 7.22 -9.55 -5.58
C ILE A 135 6.06 -8.88 -6.31
N VAL A 136 5.01 -9.64 -6.66
CA VAL A 136 3.84 -9.12 -7.37
C VAL A 136 3.08 -8.12 -6.51
N ALA A 137 2.83 -8.42 -5.23
CA ALA A 137 2.13 -7.52 -4.32
C ALA A 137 2.89 -6.20 -4.15
N PHE A 138 4.21 -6.28 -3.94
CA PHE A 138 5.05 -5.10 -3.79
C PHE A 138 5.09 -4.22 -5.04
N LEU A 139 5.27 -4.84 -6.21
CA LEU A 139 5.29 -4.11 -7.47
C LEU A 139 3.92 -3.50 -7.82
N ASN A 140 2.81 -4.19 -7.55
CA ASN A 140 1.47 -3.62 -7.75
C ASN A 140 1.18 -2.43 -6.85
N LYS A 141 1.77 -2.41 -5.64
CA LYS A 141 1.66 -1.27 -4.74
C LYS A 141 2.47 -0.06 -5.24
N LYS A 142 3.66 -0.32 -5.79
CA LYS A 142 4.63 0.72 -6.15
C LYS A 142 4.56 1.18 -7.61
N LEU A 143 4.05 0.36 -8.53
CA LEU A 143 3.99 0.69 -9.96
C LEU A 143 2.60 1.13 -10.39
N ILE A 144 2.55 2.24 -11.13
CA ILE A 144 1.37 2.67 -11.87
C ILE A 144 1.68 2.58 -13.36
N TYR A 145 0.90 1.78 -14.08
CA TYR A 145 1.06 1.55 -15.52
C TYR A 145 -0.32 1.39 -16.18
N ASN A 146 -0.43 1.88 -17.42
CA ASN A 146 -1.64 1.79 -18.25
C ASN A 146 -1.51 0.68 -19.28
#